data_AF-R6DJ39-F1
#
_entry.id   AF-R6DJ39-F1
#
_cell.length_a   1.000
_cell.length_b   1.000
_cell.length_c   1.000
_cell.angle_alpha   90.00
_cell.angle_beta   90.00
_cell.angle_gamma   90.00
#
_symmetry.space_group_name_H-M   'P 1'
#
loop_
_entity.id
_entity.type
_entity.pdbx_description
1 polymer ?
#
loop_
_entity_poly.entity_id
_entity_poly.type
_entity_poly.pdbx_seq_one_letter_code
_entity_poly.pdbx_strand_id
1 'polypeptide(L)'
;MVIIGNKGCAREILTALKWDDIEEDVFLFDNINTDISNIYHEYPVIKSWDELEEHLKADNMVIIGVGGGQRREMLARKIVCLGGVLTTFVSGRALIGKYDNCMEQGVVILSGATVTCNVNIGRGTFINKNTVISHDARIGRYCEISPGAKILGRAIIGDRTEIGANAVILPDVIVGADCKIGAGAVVTRNVDSNTTVVGVPAQSIRRKSNSAFKLKSKIRNLLYHIQTADFQKLKEYNYYVFGKRRLMFFKLLSYSWMYGASFENYYELQFFKKNSSECRQYLTSSLRHELTRQVNDPYEALVLKDKLRFSEVFGDMLGRQVMTFDEIEKKMRDSHSTCISKVVIKPIKGQAGQGIIFPKQNFTSMRQLYDYVVSTVNKPGEYLYEEHIVQHSVLNKLNPSSLNTLRIVTFYDESIKKVDVWSVVLRIGVKARTDNFATGGIAAPVDCRGVVCQPAVVKHPSGERFHIHPVSGERITGCIIPYYDQAIALAKQAAMRIPSVRSIGWDVAITETGPHILEGNDNWCMTLFQLPCDQGLRHLANLVCDMFSVYE
;
A
#
# COMPACT_ATOMS: atom_id res chain seq x y z
N MET A 1 8.90 9.87 -29.82
CA MET A 1 7.99 8.98 -29.05
C MET A 1 8.78 8.05 -28.15
N VAL A 2 8.25 7.68 -26.97
CA VAL A 2 8.85 6.68 -26.08
C VAL A 2 8.09 5.35 -26.10
N ILE A 3 8.80 4.23 -26.22
CA ILE A 3 8.26 2.88 -25.99
C ILE A 3 8.79 2.34 -24.66
N ILE A 4 7.87 1.94 -23.79
CA ILE A 4 8.18 1.40 -22.46
C ILE A 4 8.52 -0.08 -22.56
N GLY A 5 9.69 -0.46 -22.05
CA GLY A 5 10.23 -1.82 -22.04
C GLY A 5 11.19 -2.09 -23.19
N ASN A 6 12.13 -3.03 -22.96
CA ASN A 6 13.13 -3.43 -23.96
C ASN A 6 13.15 -4.94 -24.24
N LYS A 7 12.00 -5.62 -24.13
CA LYS A 7 11.89 -7.08 -24.38
C LYS A 7 10.90 -7.41 -25.49
N GLY A 8 10.34 -8.61 -25.49
CA GLY A 8 9.52 -9.16 -26.57
C GLY A 8 8.40 -8.23 -27.05
N CYS A 9 7.52 -7.77 -26.16
CA CYS A 9 6.39 -6.91 -26.55
C CYS A 9 6.84 -5.58 -27.20
N ALA A 10 7.86 -4.92 -26.65
CA ALA A 10 8.43 -3.72 -27.26
C ALA A 10 9.04 -3.99 -28.65
N ARG A 11 9.74 -5.12 -28.81
CA ARG A 11 10.27 -5.53 -30.13
C ARG A 11 9.16 -5.78 -31.15
N GLU A 12 8.03 -6.33 -30.73
CA GLU A 12 6.88 -6.53 -31.61
C GLU A 12 6.30 -5.20 -32.10
N ILE A 13 6.21 -4.19 -31.23
CA ILE A 13 5.80 -2.83 -31.62
C ILE A 13 6.81 -2.20 -32.57
N LEU A 14 8.11 -2.23 -32.24
CA LEU A 14 9.17 -1.71 -33.10
C LEU A 14 9.15 -2.34 -34.50
N THR A 15 8.92 -3.65 -34.56
CA THR A 15 8.80 -4.37 -35.84
C THR A 15 7.58 -3.89 -36.63
N ALA A 16 6.44 -3.68 -35.97
CA ALA A 16 5.23 -3.18 -36.61
C ALA A 16 5.40 -1.73 -37.12
N LEU A 17 6.05 -0.86 -36.35
CA LEU A 17 6.40 0.51 -36.78
C LEU A 17 7.24 0.50 -38.06
N LYS A 18 8.28 -0.34 -38.11
CA LYS A 18 9.12 -0.51 -39.32
C LYS A 18 8.33 -1.06 -40.51
N TRP A 19 7.39 -1.97 -40.26
CA TRP A 19 6.56 -2.56 -41.31
C TRP A 19 5.54 -1.59 -41.91
N ASP A 20 5.13 -0.60 -41.14
CA ASP A 20 4.19 0.42 -41.55
C ASP A 20 4.91 1.71 -42.01
N ASP A 21 6.24 1.63 -42.23
CA ASP A 21 7.11 2.72 -42.69
C ASP A 21 6.98 4.01 -41.85
N ILE A 22 6.82 3.86 -40.52
CA ILE A 22 6.69 4.99 -39.60
C ILE A 22 8.08 5.46 -39.19
N GLU A 23 8.47 6.63 -39.71
CA GLU A 23 9.75 7.31 -39.45
C GLU A 23 9.66 8.28 -38.25
N GLU A 24 9.29 7.78 -37.07
CA GLU A 24 9.35 8.57 -35.83
C GLU A 24 10.67 8.34 -35.06
N ASP A 25 11.16 9.38 -34.39
CA ASP A 25 12.26 9.26 -33.43
C ASP A 25 11.80 8.46 -32.21
N VAL A 26 12.18 7.18 -32.15
CA VAL A 26 11.78 6.26 -31.08
C VAL A 26 12.86 6.13 -30.01
N PHE A 27 12.48 6.39 -28.76
CA PHE A 27 13.28 6.15 -27.57
C PHE A 27 12.71 4.94 -26.81
N LEU A 28 13.57 4.14 -26.20
CA LEU A 28 13.16 3.05 -25.33
C LEU A 28 13.35 3.44 -23.88
N PHE A 29 12.45 3.03 -23.00
CA PHE A 29 12.63 3.19 -21.55
C PHE A 29 12.73 1.82 -20.86
N ASP A 30 13.84 1.57 -20.17
CA ASP A 30 13.99 0.38 -19.33
C ASP A 30 14.97 0.62 -18.16
N ASN A 31 14.41 0.78 -16.96
CA ASN A 31 15.15 1.05 -15.74
C ASN A 31 15.47 -0.20 -14.90
N ILE A 32 15.25 -1.41 -15.43
CA ILE A 32 15.40 -2.68 -14.69
C ILE A 32 16.49 -3.54 -15.33
N ASN A 33 16.48 -3.65 -16.66
CA ASN A 33 17.39 -4.53 -17.38
C ASN A 33 18.74 -3.83 -17.62
N THR A 34 19.79 -4.44 -17.10
CA THR A 34 21.18 -4.00 -17.28
C THR A 34 21.74 -4.40 -18.64
N ASP A 35 21.23 -5.49 -19.22
CA ASP A 35 21.68 -6.00 -20.52
C ASP A 35 20.99 -5.26 -21.68
N ILE A 36 21.79 -4.53 -22.46
CA ILE A 36 21.36 -3.96 -23.73
C ILE A 36 21.75 -4.97 -24.80
N SER A 37 20.78 -5.74 -25.30
CA SER A 37 20.98 -6.62 -26.46
C SER A 37 21.41 -5.79 -27.69
N ASN A 38 22.33 -6.32 -28.51
CA ASN A 38 22.88 -5.65 -29.70
C ASN A 38 21.85 -5.07 -30.69
N ILE A 39 20.58 -5.52 -30.65
CA ILE A 39 19.50 -5.02 -31.51
C ILE A 39 19.10 -3.57 -31.14
N TYR A 40 19.48 -3.10 -29.95
CA TYR A 40 19.14 -1.76 -29.46
C TYR A 40 20.20 -0.69 -29.75
N HIS A 41 21.24 -0.99 -30.53
CA HIS A 41 22.15 0.04 -31.01
C HIS A 41 21.48 1.05 -31.95
N GLU A 42 20.31 0.71 -32.49
CA GLU A 42 19.51 1.59 -33.37
C GLU A 42 18.62 2.58 -32.60
N TYR A 43 18.31 2.35 -31.31
CA TYR A 43 17.37 3.18 -30.55
C TYR A 43 17.97 3.62 -29.20
N PRO A 44 17.98 4.93 -28.88
CA PRO A 44 18.44 5.39 -27.58
C PRO A 44 17.61 4.79 -26.44
N VAL A 45 18.28 4.39 -25.34
CA VAL A 45 17.62 3.77 -24.18
C VAL A 45 17.75 4.68 -22.95
N ILE A 46 16.62 5.17 -22.46
CA ILE A 46 16.48 5.90 -21.21
C ILE A 46 16.50 4.91 -20.03
N LYS A 47 17.33 5.18 -19.02
CA LYS A 47 17.61 4.23 -17.93
C LYS A 47 17.09 4.67 -16.57
N SER A 48 16.74 5.94 -16.39
CA SER A 48 16.23 6.46 -15.13
C SER A 48 14.86 7.13 -15.30
N TRP A 49 14.09 7.20 -14.20
CA TRP A 49 12.79 7.87 -14.21
C TRP A 49 12.91 9.37 -14.40
N ASP A 50 14.00 9.97 -13.89
CA ASP A 50 14.25 11.40 -13.99
C ASP A 50 14.56 11.80 -15.44
N GLU A 51 15.41 11.01 -16.13
CA GLU A 51 15.65 11.20 -17.57
C GLU A 51 14.37 11.02 -18.40
N LEU A 52 13.51 10.07 -18.02
CA LEU A 52 12.22 9.89 -18.69
C LEU A 52 11.33 11.12 -18.50
N GLU A 53 11.20 11.62 -17.27
CA GLU A 53 10.41 12.83 -16.98
C GLU A 53 10.92 14.05 -17.75
N GLU A 54 12.23 14.22 -17.86
CA GLU A 54 12.82 15.30 -18.65
C GLU A 54 12.53 15.15 -20.15
N HIS A 55 12.63 13.93 -20.69
CA HIS A 55 12.27 13.65 -22.08
C HIS A 55 10.80 13.93 -22.36
N LEU A 56 9.90 13.55 -21.44
CA LEU A 56 8.45 13.73 -21.59
C LEU A 56 8.02 15.21 -21.64
N LYS A 57 8.88 16.16 -21.22
CA LYS A 57 8.62 17.60 -21.39
C LYS A 57 8.74 18.05 -22.85
N ALA A 58 9.57 17.39 -23.64
CA ALA A 58 9.78 17.69 -25.06
C ALA A 58 8.84 16.87 -25.96
N ASP A 59 8.71 15.58 -25.70
CA ASP A 59 7.80 14.68 -26.39
C ASP A 59 7.12 13.74 -25.39
N ASN A 60 5.82 13.95 -25.18
CA ASN A 60 5.03 13.24 -24.20
C ASN A 60 4.35 11.98 -24.75
N MET A 61 4.58 11.60 -26.01
CA MET A 61 3.91 10.43 -26.61
C MET A 61 4.53 9.12 -26.12
N VAL A 62 3.70 8.26 -25.52
CA VAL A 62 4.16 6.99 -24.92
C VAL A 62 3.34 5.79 -25.36
N ILE A 63 4.03 4.75 -25.83
CA ILE A 63 3.48 3.40 -26.06
C ILE A 63 4.00 2.43 -25.00
N ILE A 64 3.13 1.61 -24.40
CA ILE A 64 3.54 0.64 -23.38
C ILE A 64 3.81 -0.73 -24.01
N GLY A 65 5.09 -1.06 -24.21
CA GLY A 65 5.57 -2.35 -24.74
C GLY A 65 5.89 -3.39 -23.66
N VAL A 66 5.03 -3.53 -22.65
CA VAL A 66 5.21 -4.48 -21.54
C VAL A 66 4.02 -5.44 -21.47
N GLY A 67 4.26 -6.75 -21.30
CA GLY A 67 3.20 -7.74 -21.14
C GLY A 67 2.61 -7.80 -19.72
N GLY A 68 1.41 -8.37 -19.60
CA GLY A 68 0.62 -8.52 -18.38
C GLY A 68 -0.19 -7.26 -18.03
N GLY A 69 -1.52 -7.43 -17.88
CA GLY A 69 -2.46 -6.32 -17.72
C GLY A 69 -2.20 -5.45 -16.49
N GLN A 70 -2.03 -6.06 -15.31
CA GLN A 70 -1.73 -5.35 -14.06
C GLN A 70 -0.44 -4.51 -14.13
N ARG A 71 0.62 -5.06 -14.74
CA ARG A 71 1.90 -4.35 -14.89
C ARG A 71 1.77 -3.16 -15.84
N ARG A 72 1.05 -3.32 -16.96
CA ARG A 72 0.77 -2.21 -17.88
C ARG A 72 -0.03 -1.10 -17.22
N GLU A 73 -1.07 -1.44 -16.46
CA GLU A 73 -1.88 -0.44 -15.75
C GLU A 73 -1.03 0.35 -14.75
N MET A 74 -0.20 -0.34 -13.97
CA MET A 74 0.71 0.30 -13.01
C MET A 74 1.71 1.25 -13.69
N LEU A 75 2.34 0.80 -14.77
CA LEU A 75 3.28 1.63 -15.54
C LEU A 75 2.56 2.82 -16.18
N ALA A 76 1.38 2.61 -16.76
CA ALA A 76 0.57 3.64 -17.38
C ALA A 76 0.26 4.78 -16.40
N ARG A 77 -0.21 4.43 -15.18
CA ARG A 77 -0.48 5.43 -14.14
C ARG A 77 0.75 6.24 -13.81
N LYS A 78 1.89 5.58 -13.62
CA LYS A 78 3.16 6.25 -13.29
C LYS A 78 3.59 7.22 -14.40
N ILE A 79 3.52 6.79 -15.66
CA ILE A 79 3.91 7.61 -16.82
C ILE A 79 3.01 8.83 -16.95
N VAL A 80 1.70 8.67 -16.76
CA VAL A 80 0.74 9.79 -16.78
C VAL A 80 1.07 10.80 -15.67
N CYS A 81 1.46 10.35 -14.48
CA CYS A 81 1.90 11.25 -13.41
C CYS A 81 3.18 12.03 -13.76
N LEU A 82 4.03 11.51 -14.65
CA LEU A 82 5.23 12.18 -15.15
C LEU A 82 4.93 13.10 -16.35
N GLY A 83 3.66 13.29 -16.71
CA GLY A 83 3.24 14.12 -17.85
C GLY A 83 3.14 13.38 -19.18
N GLY A 84 3.36 12.07 -19.20
CA GLY A 84 3.25 11.26 -20.42
C GLY A 84 1.79 11.02 -20.86
N VAL A 85 1.58 10.99 -22.17
CA VAL A 85 0.29 10.73 -22.82
C VAL A 85 0.34 9.34 -23.47
N LEU A 86 -0.62 8.49 -23.11
CA LEU A 86 -0.72 7.15 -23.69
C LEU A 86 -1.19 7.22 -25.14
N THR A 87 -0.29 6.93 -26.07
CA THR A 87 -0.54 6.99 -27.51
C THR A 87 -1.09 5.66 -27.99
N THR A 88 -2.19 5.72 -28.75
CA THR A 88 -2.76 4.55 -29.44
C THR A 88 -1.96 4.27 -30.70
N PHE A 89 -1.57 3.01 -30.90
CA PHE A 89 -0.90 2.54 -32.11
C PHE A 89 -1.73 1.45 -32.77
N VAL A 90 -2.08 1.64 -34.05
CA VAL A 90 -2.78 0.65 -34.87
C VAL A 90 -1.93 0.40 -36.09
N SER A 91 -1.48 -0.84 -36.27
CA SER A 91 -0.69 -1.20 -37.44
C SER A 91 -1.49 -1.01 -38.73
N GLY A 92 -0.85 -0.45 -39.77
CA GLY A 92 -1.43 -0.29 -41.11
C GLY A 92 -1.81 -1.61 -41.79
N ARG A 93 -1.31 -2.74 -41.26
CA ARG A 93 -1.65 -4.10 -41.67
C ARG A 93 -2.76 -4.75 -40.83
N ALA A 94 -3.41 -3.99 -39.94
CA ALA A 94 -4.63 -4.43 -39.25
C ALA A 94 -5.88 -4.06 -40.05
N LEU A 95 -6.90 -4.92 -40.01
CA LEU A 95 -8.19 -4.69 -40.66
C LEU A 95 -9.19 -4.15 -39.63
N ILE A 96 -9.34 -2.83 -39.59
CA ILE A 96 -10.31 -2.16 -38.70
C ILE A 96 -11.52 -1.71 -39.52
N GLY A 97 -12.70 -2.22 -39.20
CA GLY A 97 -13.93 -1.82 -39.86
C GLY A 97 -14.36 -0.40 -39.50
N LYS A 98 -15.20 0.18 -40.35
CA LYS A 98 -15.55 1.61 -40.31
C LYS A 98 -16.81 1.93 -39.50
N TYR A 99 -17.54 0.92 -39.04
CA TYR A 99 -18.84 1.10 -38.40
C TYR A 99 -18.70 1.03 -36.87
N ASP A 100 -18.84 2.18 -36.22
CA ASP A 100 -19.04 2.37 -34.77
C ASP A 100 -17.99 1.75 -33.84
N ASN A 101 -16.77 1.53 -34.32
CA ASN A 101 -15.67 1.07 -33.49
C ASN A 101 -15.12 2.22 -32.62
N CYS A 102 -15.01 1.98 -31.31
CA CYS A 102 -14.54 2.95 -30.33
C CYS A 102 -13.29 2.42 -29.62
N MET A 103 -12.22 3.22 -29.56
CA MET A 103 -10.98 2.89 -28.85
C MET A 103 -10.61 4.00 -27.87
N GLU A 104 -10.34 3.63 -26.62
CA GLU A 104 -9.73 4.54 -25.65
C GLU A 104 -8.21 4.71 -25.94
N GLN A 105 -7.57 5.63 -25.22
CA GLN A 105 -6.13 5.94 -25.37
C GLN A 105 -5.20 4.76 -25.03
N GLY A 106 -4.00 4.75 -25.60
CA GLY A 106 -2.97 3.75 -25.30
C GLY A 106 -3.24 2.34 -25.81
N VAL A 107 -4.24 2.17 -26.68
CA VAL A 107 -4.53 0.87 -27.30
C VAL A 107 -3.44 0.54 -28.31
N VAL A 108 -2.98 -0.71 -28.32
CA VAL A 108 -1.99 -1.21 -29.27
C VAL A 108 -2.62 -2.34 -30.07
N ILE A 109 -2.66 -2.22 -31.40
CA ILE A 109 -3.16 -3.25 -32.32
C ILE A 109 -2.06 -3.61 -33.32
N LEU A 110 -1.61 -4.86 -33.27
CA LEU A 110 -0.56 -5.36 -34.15
C LEU A 110 -1.11 -5.95 -35.46
N SER A 111 -0.19 -6.18 -36.40
CA SER A 111 -0.48 -6.60 -37.78
C SER A 111 -1.37 -7.85 -37.88
N GLY A 112 -2.27 -7.86 -38.86
CA GLY A 112 -3.19 -8.97 -39.13
C GLY A 112 -4.36 -9.09 -38.16
N ALA A 113 -4.43 -8.26 -37.12
CA ALA A 113 -5.63 -8.19 -36.28
C ALA A 113 -6.82 -7.69 -37.09
N THR A 114 -7.99 -8.28 -36.87
CA THR A 114 -9.26 -7.92 -37.52
C THR A 114 -10.27 -7.49 -36.47
N VAL A 115 -10.76 -6.26 -36.58
CA VAL A 115 -11.84 -5.69 -35.74
C VAL A 115 -12.98 -5.30 -36.67
N THR A 116 -14.15 -5.88 -36.47
CA THR A 116 -15.26 -5.77 -37.43
C THR A 116 -16.12 -4.50 -37.23
N CYS A 117 -17.21 -4.54 -36.47
CA CYS A 117 -18.09 -3.39 -36.28
C CYS A 117 -18.66 -3.30 -34.86
N ASN A 118 -18.92 -2.08 -34.41
CA ASN A 118 -19.48 -1.77 -33.10
C ASN A 118 -18.68 -2.38 -31.92
N VAL A 119 -17.34 -2.38 -32.02
CA VAL A 119 -16.44 -2.90 -31.00
C VAL A 119 -15.94 -1.78 -30.10
N ASN A 120 -15.97 -1.99 -28.79
CA ASN A 120 -15.41 -1.07 -27.79
C ASN A 120 -14.14 -1.66 -27.20
N ILE A 121 -13.05 -0.89 -27.23
CA ILE A 121 -11.73 -1.31 -26.71
C ILE A 121 -11.25 -0.32 -25.64
N GLY A 122 -11.09 -0.82 -24.42
CA GLY A 122 -10.65 -0.04 -23.27
C GLY A 122 -9.17 0.34 -23.32
N ARG A 123 -8.82 1.37 -22.54
CA ARG A 123 -7.51 2.02 -22.47
C ARG A 123 -6.39 1.03 -22.23
N GLY A 124 -5.25 1.22 -22.89
CA GLY A 124 -4.03 0.45 -22.63
C GLY A 124 -4.10 -1.03 -23.04
N THR A 125 -5.17 -1.45 -23.72
CA THR A 125 -5.35 -2.83 -24.17
C THR A 125 -4.43 -3.14 -25.35
N PHE A 126 -3.87 -4.35 -25.34
CA PHE A 126 -2.87 -4.79 -26.30
C PHE A 126 -3.42 -5.99 -27.07
N ILE A 127 -3.66 -5.78 -28.35
CA ILE A 127 -4.22 -6.74 -29.29
C ILE A 127 -3.09 -7.22 -30.19
N ASN A 128 -2.74 -8.49 -30.02
CA ASN A 128 -1.62 -9.09 -30.72
C ASN A 128 -2.04 -9.59 -32.11
N LYS A 129 -1.06 -10.04 -32.88
CA LYS A 129 -1.13 -10.39 -34.29
C LYS A 129 -2.22 -11.43 -34.59
N ASN A 130 -2.89 -11.28 -35.73
CA ASN A 130 -3.90 -12.22 -36.22
C ASN A 130 -5.08 -12.49 -35.27
N THR A 131 -5.34 -11.58 -34.32
CA THR A 131 -6.53 -11.65 -33.45
C THR A 131 -7.78 -11.31 -34.26
N VAL A 132 -8.92 -11.96 -33.98
CA VAL A 132 -10.22 -11.60 -34.56
C VAL A 132 -11.15 -11.13 -33.46
N ILE A 133 -11.70 -9.91 -33.61
CA ILE A 133 -12.72 -9.34 -32.73
C ILE A 133 -13.97 -9.06 -33.57
N SER A 134 -14.99 -9.87 -33.31
CA SER A 134 -16.27 -9.86 -34.03
C SER A 134 -17.19 -8.75 -33.51
N HIS A 135 -18.32 -8.60 -34.18
CA HIS A 135 -19.26 -7.50 -33.99
C HIS A 135 -19.78 -7.39 -32.55
N ASP A 136 -20.06 -6.17 -32.10
CA ASP A 136 -20.66 -5.85 -30.79
C ASP A 136 -19.84 -6.28 -29.56
N ALA A 137 -18.57 -6.68 -29.74
CA ALA A 137 -17.72 -7.11 -28.65
C ALA A 137 -17.25 -5.92 -27.78
N ARG A 138 -17.10 -6.16 -26.48
CA ARG A 138 -16.59 -5.17 -25.53
C ARG A 138 -15.36 -5.70 -24.83
N ILE A 139 -14.24 -5.00 -24.98
CA ILE A 139 -12.97 -5.35 -24.34
C ILE A 139 -12.61 -4.29 -23.31
N GLY A 140 -12.39 -4.72 -22.08
CA GLY A 140 -12.02 -3.86 -20.95
C GLY A 140 -10.62 -3.26 -21.09
N ARG A 141 -10.21 -2.52 -20.06
CA ARG A 141 -8.93 -1.79 -20.01
C ARG A 141 -7.77 -2.72 -19.70
N TYR A 142 -6.61 -2.41 -20.26
CA TYR A 142 -5.34 -3.11 -20.03
C TYR A 142 -5.41 -4.63 -20.28
N CYS A 143 -6.31 -5.08 -21.16
CA CYS A 143 -6.41 -6.48 -21.53
C CYS A 143 -5.22 -6.89 -22.41
N GLU A 144 -4.87 -8.18 -22.41
CA GLU A 144 -3.91 -8.77 -23.34
C GLU A 144 -4.62 -9.80 -24.21
N ILE A 145 -4.72 -9.53 -25.50
CA ILE A 145 -5.30 -10.49 -26.44
C ILE A 145 -4.15 -11.10 -27.24
N SER A 146 -3.76 -12.32 -26.88
CA SER A 146 -2.60 -13.00 -27.45
C SER A 146 -2.81 -13.40 -28.91
N PRO A 147 -1.73 -13.74 -29.66
CA PRO A 147 -1.82 -14.01 -31.08
C PRO A 147 -2.87 -15.06 -31.47
N GLY A 148 -3.62 -14.79 -32.53
CA GLY A 148 -4.59 -15.74 -33.10
C GLY A 148 -5.87 -15.96 -32.30
N ALA A 149 -6.03 -15.29 -31.14
CA ALA A 149 -7.24 -15.39 -30.33
C ALA A 149 -8.48 -14.85 -31.08
N LYS A 150 -9.64 -15.41 -30.79
CA LYS A 150 -10.91 -15.07 -31.45
C LYS A 150 -11.94 -14.70 -30.40
N ILE A 151 -12.39 -13.46 -30.44
CA ILE A 151 -13.47 -12.93 -29.60
C ILE A 151 -14.69 -12.81 -30.52
N LEU A 152 -15.66 -13.70 -30.33
CA LEU A 152 -16.84 -13.76 -31.18
C LEU A 152 -17.93 -12.76 -30.72
N GLY A 153 -19.02 -12.67 -31.49
CA GLY A 153 -19.95 -11.53 -31.39
C GLY A 153 -20.57 -11.34 -30.00
N ARG A 154 -20.72 -10.08 -29.58
CA ARG A 154 -21.30 -9.67 -28.28
C ARG A 154 -20.58 -10.21 -27.03
N ALA A 155 -19.39 -10.79 -27.18
CA ALA A 155 -18.60 -11.19 -26.01
C ALA A 155 -18.09 -9.97 -25.23
N ILE A 156 -18.03 -10.11 -23.91
CA ILE A 156 -17.58 -9.06 -22.98
C ILE A 156 -16.35 -9.58 -22.25
N ILE A 157 -15.25 -8.83 -22.32
CA ILE A 157 -13.99 -9.14 -21.63
C ILE A 157 -13.74 -8.06 -20.58
N GLY A 158 -13.63 -8.44 -19.31
CA GLY A 158 -13.37 -7.54 -18.21
C GLY A 158 -11.91 -7.07 -18.13
N ASP A 159 -11.68 -5.99 -17.40
CA ASP A 159 -10.37 -5.31 -17.28
C ASP A 159 -9.23 -6.27 -16.88
N ARG A 160 -8.02 -5.98 -17.38
CA ARG A 160 -6.77 -6.70 -17.09
C ARG A 160 -6.80 -8.20 -17.41
N THR A 161 -7.77 -8.67 -18.18
CA THR A 161 -7.87 -10.07 -18.58
C THR A 161 -6.85 -10.42 -19.65
N GLU A 162 -6.25 -11.60 -19.50
CA GLU A 162 -5.31 -12.17 -20.46
C GLU A 162 -6.01 -13.30 -21.24
N ILE A 163 -6.18 -13.11 -22.54
CA ILE A 163 -6.67 -14.13 -23.47
C ILE A 163 -5.48 -14.80 -24.14
N GLY A 164 -5.30 -16.10 -23.92
CA GLY A 164 -4.19 -16.89 -24.43
C GLY A 164 -4.23 -17.10 -25.95
N ALA A 165 -3.07 -17.45 -26.51
CA ALA A 165 -2.91 -17.60 -27.96
C ALA A 165 -3.88 -18.64 -28.53
N ASN A 166 -4.51 -18.33 -29.67
CA ASN A 166 -5.53 -19.17 -30.31
C ASN A 166 -6.74 -19.55 -29.43
N ALA A 167 -6.97 -18.89 -28.29
CA ALA A 167 -8.19 -19.10 -27.51
C ALA A 167 -9.42 -18.57 -28.29
N VAL A 168 -10.57 -19.19 -28.07
CA VAL A 168 -11.85 -18.79 -28.69
C VAL A 168 -12.85 -18.47 -27.59
N ILE A 169 -13.36 -17.25 -27.59
CA ILE A 169 -14.47 -16.80 -26.74
C ILE A 169 -15.74 -16.84 -27.58
N LEU A 170 -16.68 -17.71 -27.21
CA LEU A 170 -17.95 -17.85 -27.94
C LEU A 170 -18.83 -16.61 -27.83
N PRO A 171 -19.82 -16.44 -28.72
CA PRO A 171 -20.74 -15.31 -28.66
C PRO A 171 -21.46 -15.22 -27.31
N ASP A 172 -21.79 -14.00 -26.91
CA ASP A 172 -22.54 -13.68 -25.67
C ASP A 172 -21.86 -14.09 -24.35
N VAL A 173 -20.62 -14.59 -24.40
CA VAL A 173 -19.85 -14.95 -23.21
C VAL A 173 -19.31 -13.71 -22.52
N ILE A 174 -19.51 -13.66 -21.21
CA ILE A 174 -18.94 -12.66 -20.31
C ILE A 174 -17.76 -13.27 -19.56
N VAL A 175 -16.57 -12.71 -19.76
CA VAL A 175 -15.36 -13.00 -18.99
C VAL A 175 -15.11 -11.84 -18.03
N GLY A 176 -15.07 -12.11 -16.73
CA GLY A 176 -14.82 -11.12 -15.69
C GLY A 176 -13.41 -10.53 -15.74
N ALA A 177 -13.12 -9.58 -14.86
CA ALA A 177 -11.82 -8.92 -14.79
C ALA A 177 -10.73 -9.84 -14.21
N ASP A 178 -9.47 -9.53 -14.49
CA ASP A 178 -8.29 -10.24 -13.95
C ASP A 178 -8.30 -11.76 -14.26
N CYS A 179 -8.97 -12.18 -15.34
CA CYS A 179 -9.03 -13.58 -15.75
C CYS A 179 -7.79 -13.98 -16.57
N LYS A 180 -7.50 -15.29 -16.59
CA LYS A 180 -6.50 -15.89 -17.48
C LYS A 180 -7.14 -17.01 -18.28
N ILE A 181 -7.26 -16.81 -19.58
CA ILE A 181 -7.76 -17.83 -20.51
C ILE A 181 -6.55 -18.52 -21.13
N GLY A 182 -6.44 -19.84 -20.95
CA GLY A 182 -5.32 -20.63 -21.49
C GLY A 182 -5.24 -20.58 -23.01
N ALA A 183 -4.03 -20.78 -23.55
CA ALA A 183 -3.84 -20.93 -24.99
C ALA A 183 -4.68 -22.11 -25.53
N GLY A 184 -5.32 -21.90 -26.69
CA GLY A 184 -6.19 -22.88 -27.35
C GLY A 184 -7.49 -23.20 -26.61
N ALA A 185 -7.82 -22.50 -25.52
CA ALA A 185 -9.04 -22.76 -24.77
C ALA A 185 -10.29 -22.30 -25.55
N VAL A 186 -11.39 -23.04 -25.44
CA VAL A 186 -12.68 -22.66 -26.03
C VAL A 186 -13.67 -22.35 -24.91
N VAL A 187 -13.88 -21.05 -24.66
CA VAL A 187 -14.73 -20.56 -23.58
C VAL A 187 -16.18 -20.55 -24.06
N THR A 188 -16.96 -21.49 -23.51
CA THR A 188 -18.35 -21.74 -23.90
C THR A 188 -19.39 -21.19 -22.92
N ARG A 189 -18.94 -20.67 -21.77
CA ARG A 189 -19.77 -20.17 -20.67
C ARG A 189 -19.10 -18.98 -20.00
N ASN A 190 -19.87 -18.17 -19.28
CA ASN A 190 -19.35 -17.05 -18.51
C ASN A 190 -18.27 -17.48 -17.52
N VAL A 191 -17.30 -16.60 -17.29
CA VAL A 191 -16.15 -16.82 -16.41
C VAL A 191 -16.13 -15.71 -15.37
N ASP A 192 -16.18 -16.07 -14.09
CA ASP A 192 -16.10 -15.09 -12.99
C ASP A 192 -14.70 -14.44 -12.93
N SER A 193 -14.65 -13.19 -12.44
CA SER A 193 -13.38 -12.46 -12.27
C SER A 193 -12.35 -13.24 -11.45
N ASN A 194 -11.06 -12.99 -11.68
CA ASN A 194 -9.93 -13.66 -11.04
C ASN A 194 -9.84 -15.18 -11.31
N THR A 195 -10.52 -15.69 -12.33
CA THR A 195 -10.52 -17.11 -12.67
C THR A 195 -9.50 -17.44 -13.74
N THR A 196 -8.89 -18.62 -13.65
CA THR A 196 -8.10 -19.20 -14.75
C THR A 196 -8.87 -20.38 -15.35
N VAL A 197 -9.11 -20.35 -16.67
CA VAL A 197 -9.77 -21.45 -17.40
C VAL A 197 -8.88 -21.98 -18.51
N VAL A 198 -8.91 -23.28 -18.76
CA VAL A 198 -8.12 -23.94 -19.82
C VAL A 198 -8.92 -25.09 -20.45
N GLY A 199 -8.53 -25.51 -21.66
CA GLY A 199 -9.08 -26.70 -22.32
C GLY A 199 -10.25 -26.45 -23.27
N VAL A 200 -10.79 -27.54 -23.83
CA VAL A 200 -11.91 -27.55 -24.77
C VAL A 200 -12.95 -28.59 -24.31
N PRO A 201 -14.10 -28.18 -23.76
CA PRO A 201 -14.46 -26.80 -23.41
C PRO A 201 -13.60 -26.27 -22.25
N ALA A 202 -13.45 -24.95 -22.16
CA ALA A 202 -12.66 -24.32 -21.11
C ALA A 202 -13.28 -24.58 -19.73
N GLN A 203 -12.48 -25.09 -18.80
CA GLN A 203 -12.88 -25.35 -17.43
C GLN A 203 -11.97 -24.62 -16.44
N SER A 204 -12.56 -24.17 -15.33
CA SER A 204 -11.83 -23.52 -14.25
C SER A 204 -10.82 -24.47 -13.65
N ILE A 205 -9.55 -24.06 -13.68
CA ILE A 205 -8.52 -24.71 -12.89
C ILE A 205 -8.40 -23.98 -11.57
N ARG A 206 -8.92 -24.59 -10.50
CA ARG A 206 -8.50 -24.19 -9.15
C ARG A 206 -6.98 -24.31 -9.12
N ARG A 207 -6.29 -23.22 -8.81
CA ARG A 207 -4.86 -23.25 -8.47
C ARG A 207 -4.69 -24.32 -7.39
N LYS A 208 -4.17 -25.50 -7.75
CA LYS A 208 -3.54 -26.38 -6.76
C LYS A 208 -2.44 -25.52 -6.15
N SER A 209 -2.61 -25.13 -4.89
CA SER A 209 -1.62 -24.31 -4.22
C SER A 209 -0.27 -25.01 -4.34
N ASN A 210 0.69 -24.36 -4.98
CA ASN A 210 2.00 -24.95 -5.21
C ASN A 210 2.64 -25.19 -3.82
N SER A 211 2.64 -26.43 -3.34
CA SER A 211 3.16 -26.79 -2.00
C SER A 211 4.60 -26.31 -1.84
N ALA A 212 5.39 -26.33 -2.92
CA ALA A 212 6.73 -25.78 -2.99
C ALA A 212 6.79 -24.25 -2.75
N PHE A 213 5.82 -23.47 -3.22
CA PHE A 213 5.77 -22.02 -3.00
C PHE A 213 5.41 -21.70 -1.55
N LYS A 214 4.40 -22.39 -0.99
CA LYS A 214 4.03 -22.29 0.44
C LYS A 214 5.21 -22.61 1.33
N LEU A 215 5.94 -23.69 1.03
CA LEU A 215 7.12 -24.10 1.79
C LEU A 215 8.24 -23.05 1.73
N LYS A 216 8.54 -22.52 0.54
CA LYS A 216 9.52 -21.44 0.38
C LYS A 216 9.15 -20.18 1.17
N SER A 217 7.87 -19.80 1.15
CA SER A 217 7.39 -18.63 1.90
C SER A 217 7.48 -18.83 3.42
N LYS A 218 7.09 -20.02 3.93
CA LYS A 218 7.24 -20.37 5.36
C LYS A 218 8.71 -20.37 5.81
N ILE A 219 9.61 -20.94 5.01
CA ILE A 219 11.06 -20.94 5.29
C ILE A 219 11.58 -19.51 5.35
N ARG A 220 11.23 -18.67 4.35
CA ARG A 220 11.65 -17.26 4.31
C ARG A 220 11.17 -16.49 5.54
N ASN A 221 9.92 -16.64 5.94
CA ASN A 221 9.37 -15.96 7.11
C ASN A 221 10.04 -16.44 8.41
N LEU A 222 10.30 -17.75 8.54
CA LEU A 222 11.02 -18.31 9.68
C LEU A 222 12.44 -17.73 9.78
N LEU A 223 13.18 -17.70 8.67
CA LEU A 223 14.52 -17.11 8.60
C LEU A 223 14.48 -15.62 8.94
N TYR A 224 13.50 -14.89 8.42
CA TYR A 224 13.31 -13.48 8.75
C TYR A 224 13.12 -13.28 10.25
N HIS A 225 12.23 -14.05 10.91
CA HIS A 225 12.03 -13.96 12.35
C HIS A 225 13.29 -14.30 13.16
N ILE A 226 14.13 -15.24 12.70
CA ILE A 226 15.41 -15.55 13.35
C ILE A 226 16.37 -14.36 13.22
N GLN A 227 16.46 -13.76 12.03
CA GLN A 227 17.38 -12.66 11.74
C GLN A 227 17.01 -11.36 12.46
N THR A 228 15.72 -11.06 12.60
CA THR A 228 15.25 -9.80 13.19
C THR A 228 14.94 -9.90 14.68
N ALA A 229 15.03 -11.08 15.28
CA ALA A 229 14.70 -11.30 16.67
C ALA A 229 15.63 -10.53 17.63
N ASP A 230 15.03 -9.84 18.60
CA ASP A 230 15.78 -9.24 19.71
C ASP A 230 16.03 -10.30 20.79
N PHE A 231 17.15 -11.02 20.67
CA PHE A 231 17.49 -12.11 21.59
C PHE A 231 17.70 -11.65 23.04
N GLN A 232 18.03 -10.39 23.29
CA GLN A 232 18.16 -9.87 24.65
C GLN A 232 16.77 -9.74 25.28
N LYS A 233 15.84 -9.09 24.56
CA LYS A 233 14.44 -8.97 24.97
C LYS A 233 13.76 -10.35 25.12
N LEU A 234 14.05 -11.29 24.23
CA LEU A 234 13.50 -12.65 24.31
C LEU A 234 14.01 -13.43 25.53
N LYS A 235 15.25 -13.22 25.96
CA LYS A 235 15.77 -13.80 27.20
C LYS A 235 15.05 -13.25 28.42
N GLU A 236 14.81 -11.94 28.46
CA GLU A 236 14.04 -11.27 29.50
C GLU A 236 12.60 -11.82 29.56
N TYR A 237 11.92 -11.88 28.42
CA TYR A 237 10.56 -12.43 28.31
C TYR A 237 10.49 -13.90 28.74
N ASN A 238 11.45 -14.72 28.31
CA ASN A 238 11.51 -16.11 28.72
C ASN A 238 11.75 -16.26 30.22
N TYR A 239 12.65 -15.44 30.79
CA TYR A 239 12.92 -15.43 32.22
C TYR A 239 11.67 -15.04 33.02
N TYR A 240 10.94 -14.03 32.56
CA TYR A 240 9.70 -13.59 33.18
C TYR A 240 8.64 -14.71 33.20
N VAL A 241 8.44 -15.39 32.06
CA VAL A 241 7.36 -16.39 31.93
C VAL A 241 7.72 -17.76 32.52
N PHE A 242 8.98 -18.19 32.38
CA PHE A 242 9.41 -19.56 32.69
C PHE A 242 10.55 -19.65 33.72
N GLY A 243 10.99 -18.53 34.29
CA GLY A 243 12.11 -18.45 35.22
C GLY A 243 13.46 -18.77 34.56
N LYS A 244 14.40 -19.36 35.32
CA LYS A 244 15.75 -19.75 34.84
C LYS A 244 15.76 -20.88 33.78
N ARG A 245 14.60 -21.34 33.29
CA ARG A 245 14.54 -22.36 32.25
C ARG A 245 15.19 -21.84 30.97
N ARG A 246 15.95 -22.70 30.27
CA ARG A 246 16.56 -22.37 28.98
C ARG A 246 15.48 -21.91 28.00
N LEU A 247 15.80 -20.90 27.18
CA LEU A 247 14.94 -20.40 26.12
C LEU A 247 14.36 -21.57 25.32
N MET A 248 13.03 -21.65 25.23
CA MET A 248 12.35 -22.72 24.49
C MET A 248 12.38 -22.45 22.99
N PHE A 249 13.58 -22.39 22.41
CA PHE A 249 13.82 -21.99 21.03
C PHE A 249 13.04 -22.85 20.03
N PHE A 250 12.98 -24.17 20.23
CA PHE A 250 12.17 -25.07 19.40
C PHE A 250 10.67 -24.75 19.43
N LYS A 251 10.16 -24.25 20.56
CA LYS A 251 8.76 -23.81 20.67
C LYS A 251 8.53 -22.49 19.92
N LEU A 252 9.48 -21.56 19.99
CA LEU A 252 9.41 -20.33 19.18
C LEU A 252 9.45 -20.63 17.68
N LEU A 253 10.32 -21.55 17.26
CA LEU A 253 10.37 -22.02 15.87
C LEU A 253 9.06 -22.69 15.45
N SER A 254 8.47 -23.56 16.28
CA SER A 254 7.22 -24.24 15.94
C SER A 254 6.05 -23.28 15.81
N TYR A 255 5.93 -22.27 16.67
CA TYR A 255 4.86 -21.26 16.58
C TYR A 255 5.07 -20.30 15.40
N SER A 256 6.32 -19.95 15.09
CA SER A 256 6.65 -19.21 13.86
C SER A 256 6.25 -20.01 12.61
N TRP A 257 6.50 -21.32 12.61
CA TRP A 257 6.14 -22.20 11.51
C TRP A 257 4.62 -22.42 11.35
N MET A 258 3.94 -22.68 12.47
CA MET A 258 2.51 -23.03 12.46
C MET A 258 1.60 -21.82 12.29
N TYR A 259 1.97 -20.68 12.90
CA TYR A 259 1.10 -19.51 13.01
C TYR A 259 1.68 -18.25 12.38
N GLY A 260 2.93 -18.27 11.89
CA GLY A 260 3.58 -17.09 11.33
C GLY A 260 3.91 -16.02 12.38
N ALA A 261 3.98 -16.40 13.66
CA ALA A 261 4.31 -15.50 14.76
C ALA A 261 5.80 -15.21 14.82
N SER A 262 6.17 -13.93 14.96
CA SER A 262 7.52 -13.59 15.42
C SER A 262 7.76 -14.15 16.82
N PHE A 263 9.02 -14.22 17.22
CA PHE A 263 9.37 -14.72 18.55
C PHE A 263 8.82 -13.80 19.66
N GLU A 264 8.77 -12.50 19.42
CA GLU A 264 8.14 -11.52 20.30
C GLU A 264 6.63 -11.73 20.36
N ASN A 265 5.96 -11.94 19.22
CA ASN A 265 4.51 -12.18 19.19
C ASN A 265 4.10 -13.39 20.04
N TYR A 266 4.91 -14.45 20.11
CA TYR A 266 4.62 -15.59 20.99
C TYR A 266 4.47 -15.16 22.46
N TYR A 267 5.32 -14.26 22.93
CA TYR A 267 5.27 -13.75 24.31
C TYR A 267 4.22 -12.64 24.46
N GLU A 268 4.21 -11.67 23.54
CA GLU A 268 3.33 -10.50 23.58
C GLU A 268 1.85 -10.91 23.53
N LEU A 269 1.48 -11.80 22.60
CA LEU A 269 0.11 -12.35 22.46
C LEU A 269 -0.20 -13.47 23.47
N GLN A 270 0.71 -13.75 24.40
CA GLN A 270 0.58 -14.78 25.43
C GLN A 270 0.20 -16.17 24.88
N PHE A 271 0.77 -16.56 23.74
CA PHE A 271 0.49 -17.86 23.10
C PHE A 271 0.86 -19.05 24.00
N PHE A 272 1.74 -18.84 24.99
CA PHE A 272 2.04 -19.84 26.00
C PHE A 272 0.87 -20.15 26.96
N LYS A 273 -0.18 -19.33 27.01
CA LYS A 273 -1.41 -19.56 27.77
C LYS A 273 -2.59 -20.03 26.91
N LYS A 274 -2.45 -20.00 25.58
CA LYS A 274 -3.54 -20.24 24.63
C LYS A 274 -3.40 -21.60 23.96
N ASN A 275 -4.51 -22.22 23.60
CA ASN A 275 -4.53 -23.45 22.82
C ASN A 275 -4.37 -23.17 21.31
N SER A 276 -4.21 -24.23 20.52
CA SER A 276 -3.99 -24.12 19.06
C SER A 276 -5.13 -23.47 18.30
N SER A 277 -6.39 -23.62 18.75
CA SER A 277 -7.56 -23.01 18.12
C SER A 277 -7.55 -21.49 18.37
N GLU A 278 -7.31 -21.08 19.61
CA GLU A 278 -7.19 -19.67 19.99
C GLU A 278 -6.04 -19.00 19.25
N CYS A 279 -4.86 -19.60 19.21
CA CYS A 279 -3.69 -19.06 18.50
C CYS A 279 -3.99 -18.78 17.01
N ARG A 280 -4.81 -19.64 16.37
CA ARG A 280 -5.17 -19.46 14.95
C ARG A 280 -6.06 -18.26 14.70
N GLN A 281 -6.74 -17.72 15.70
CA GLN A 281 -7.61 -16.55 15.55
C GLN A 281 -6.82 -15.24 15.47
N TYR A 282 -5.56 -15.22 15.91
CA TYR A 282 -4.73 -14.02 15.91
C TYR A 282 -4.08 -13.77 14.56
N LEU A 283 -4.08 -12.51 14.15
CA LEU A 283 -3.22 -12.01 13.10
C LEU A 283 -1.80 -11.90 13.69
N THR A 284 -0.82 -12.51 13.04
CA THR A 284 0.59 -12.52 13.43
C THR A 284 1.44 -11.68 12.48
N SER A 285 2.70 -11.39 12.84
CA SER A 285 3.65 -10.62 12.02
C SER A 285 3.61 -11.02 10.54
N SER A 286 3.80 -12.31 10.23
CA SER A 286 3.84 -12.81 8.85
C SER A 286 2.49 -12.65 8.14
N LEU A 287 1.38 -12.92 8.83
CA LEU A 287 0.04 -12.81 8.27
C LEU A 287 -0.33 -11.35 7.97
N ARG A 288 0.05 -10.40 8.83
CA ARG A 288 -0.13 -8.97 8.53
C ARG A 288 0.73 -8.52 7.35
N HIS A 289 1.99 -8.95 7.27
CA HIS A 289 2.84 -8.65 6.11
C HIS A 289 2.20 -9.16 4.81
N GLU A 290 1.54 -10.32 4.86
CA GLU A 290 0.78 -10.86 3.74
C GLU A 290 -0.43 -9.97 3.39
N LEU A 291 -1.24 -9.62 4.39
CA LEU A 291 -2.38 -8.70 4.24
C LEU A 291 -1.95 -7.39 3.57
N THR A 292 -0.98 -6.68 4.15
CA THR A 292 -0.49 -5.39 3.62
C THR A 292 0.01 -5.55 2.19
N ARG A 293 0.70 -6.65 1.85
CA ARG A 293 1.20 -6.88 0.49
C ARG A 293 0.11 -7.14 -0.53
N GLN A 294 -0.99 -7.78 -0.13
CA GLN A 294 -2.10 -8.10 -1.02
C GLN A 294 -3.04 -6.91 -1.24
N VAL A 295 -3.20 -6.04 -0.23
CA VAL A 295 -4.22 -4.97 -0.28
C VAL A 295 -3.67 -3.57 -0.43
N ASN A 296 -2.40 -3.31 -0.11
CA ASN A 296 -1.81 -1.99 -0.26
C ASN A 296 -0.90 -1.93 -1.48
N ASP A 297 -1.09 -0.91 -2.31
CA ASP A 297 -0.10 -0.53 -3.30
C ASP A 297 1.19 -0.07 -2.59
N PRO A 298 2.34 -0.72 -2.86
CA PRO A 298 3.58 -0.45 -2.14
C PRO A 298 4.20 0.92 -2.47
N TYR A 299 3.86 1.52 -3.61
CA TYR A 299 4.37 2.82 -4.04
C TYR A 299 3.55 3.94 -3.43
N GLU A 300 2.22 3.83 -3.46
CA GLU A 300 1.34 4.79 -2.78
C GLU A 300 1.55 4.75 -1.26
N ALA A 301 1.88 3.58 -0.70
CA ALA A 301 2.26 3.46 0.71
C ALA A 301 3.55 4.23 1.08
N LEU A 302 4.36 4.69 0.11
CA LEU A 302 5.51 5.56 0.38
C LEU A 302 5.08 6.94 0.88
N VAL A 303 3.88 7.42 0.52
CA VAL A 303 3.31 8.67 1.06
C VAL A 303 3.24 8.61 2.59
N LEU A 304 2.98 7.43 3.16
CA LEU A 304 2.91 7.22 4.61
C LEU A 304 4.28 7.14 5.28
N LYS A 305 5.36 6.92 4.52
CA LYS A 305 6.72 6.73 5.03
C LYS A 305 7.57 7.99 4.93
N ASP A 306 7.27 8.83 3.95
CA ASP A 306 7.93 10.11 3.73
C ASP A 306 7.08 11.22 4.34
N LYS A 307 7.59 11.86 5.40
CA LYS A 307 6.81 12.88 6.12
C LYS A 307 6.56 14.14 5.31
N LEU A 308 7.42 14.47 4.34
CA LEU A 308 7.24 15.63 3.48
C LEU A 308 6.06 15.37 2.52
N ARG A 309 6.09 14.22 1.81
CA ARG A 309 4.97 13.80 0.97
C ARG A 309 3.67 13.64 1.75
N PHE A 310 3.76 13.11 2.97
CA PHE A 310 2.61 13.05 3.87
C PHE A 310 2.02 14.43 4.13
N SER A 311 2.85 15.45 4.43
CA SER A 311 2.37 16.81 4.64
C SER A 311 1.79 17.47 3.38
N GLU A 312 2.29 17.13 2.20
CA GLU A 312 1.72 17.61 0.92
C GLU A 312 0.32 17.03 0.68
N VAL A 313 0.14 15.72 0.93
CA VAL A 313 -1.14 15.02 0.67
C VAL A 313 -2.18 15.29 1.75
N PHE A 314 -1.78 15.50 3.01
CA PHE A 314 -2.67 15.61 4.16
C PHE A 314 -2.63 16.97 4.87
N GLY A 315 -2.00 18.00 4.28
CA GLY A 315 -1.67 19.26 4.95
C GLY A 315 -2.85 19.95 5.67
N ASP A 316 -4.01 20.01 5.04
CA ASP A 316 -5.24 20.59 5.61
C ASP A 316 -5.84 19.78 6.76
N MET A 317 -5.44 18.51 6.92
CA MET A 317 -5.88 17.61 7.99
C MET A 317 -4.92 17.59 9.19
N LEU A 318 -3.75 18.22 9.08
CA LEU A 318 -2.71 18.20 10.12
C LEU A 318 -2.99 19.16 11.28
N GLY A 319 -3.79 20.21 11.03
CA GLY A 319 -4.18 21.20 12.03
C GLY A 319 -3.01 21.97 12.68
N ARG A 320 -1.87 22.02 12.01
CA ARG A 320 -0.63 22.62 12.52
C ARG A 320 0.24 23.10 11.35
N GLN A 321 1.06 24.10 11.59
CA GLN A 321 2.07 24.50 10.60
C GLN A 321 3.17 23.43 10.47
N VAL A 322 3.58 23.14 9.24
CA VAL A 322 4.71 22.27 8.90
C VAL A 322 5.61 23.05 7.96
N MET A 323 6.91 23.05 8.23
CA MET A 323 7.89 23.72 7.38
C MET A 323 9.10 22.82 7.08
N THR A 324 9.66 22.96 5.89
CA THR A 324 11.01 22.51 5.55
C THR A 324 12.06 23.53 5.99
N PHE A 325 13.33 23.15 5.95
CA PHE A 325 14.40 24.10 6.26
C PHE A 325 14.46 25.26 5.23
N ASP A 326 14.29 24.96 3.94
CA ASP A 326 14.26 25.96 2.86
C ASP A 326 13.13 26.98 3.06
N GLU A 327 11.97 26.53 3.56
CA GLU A 327 10.86 27.42 3.92
C GLU A 327 11.18 28.29 5.13
N ILE A 328 11.89 27.76 6.13
CA ILE A 328 12.38 28.57 7.26
C ILE A 328 13.35 29.64 6.75
N GLU A 329 14.29 29.29 5.88
CA GLU A 329 15.25 30.24 5.28
C GLU A 329 14.55 31.34 4.50
N LYS A 330 13.54 30.99 3.71
CA LYS A 330 12.76 31.95 2.93
C LYS A 330 11.96 32.88 3.84
N LYS A 331 11.24 32.34 4.81
CA LYS A 331 10.41 33.11 5.76
C LYS A 331 11.24 33.94 6.74
N MET A 332 12.47 33.53 7.05
CA MET A 332 13.38 34.32 7.89
C MET A 332 13.72 35.67 7.24
N ARG A 333 13.78 35.74 5.90
CA ARG A 333 14.08 36.96 5.14
C ARG A 333 12.88 37.88 4.97
N ASP A 334 11.67 37.42 5.28
CA ASP A 334 10.45 38.21 5.20
C ASP A 334 10.06 38.73 6.60
N SER A 335 10.05 40.05 6.75
CA SER A 335 9.73 40.73 8.00
C SER A 335 8.26 40.58 8.45
N HIS A 336 7.35 40.11 7.58
CA HIS A 336 5.94 39.89 7.90
C HIS A 336 5.60 38.44 8.24
N SER A 337 6.56 37.52 8.14
CA SER A 337 6.32 36.09 8.35
C SER A 337 6.12 35.74 9.83
N THR A 338 5.02 35.07 10.14
CA THR A 338 4.72 34.57 11.49
C THR A 338 5.58 33.34 11.85
N CYS A 339 6.14 33.33 13.06
CA CYS A 339 6.96 32.23 13.57
C CYS A 339 6.13 31.17 14.30
N ILE A 340 6.54 29.90 14.20
CA ILE A 340 6.04 28.84 15.07
C ILE A 340 6.67 29.02 16.46
N SER A 341 5.85 29.33 17.46
CA SER A 341 6.39 29.60 18.81
C SER A 341 6.96 28.37 19.50
N LYS A 342 6.30 27.22 19.38
CA LYS A 342 6.76 25.96 19.97
C LYS A 342 6.87 24.91 18.88
N VAL A 343 8.10 24.49 18.59
CA VAL A 343 8.42 23.61 17.45
C VAL A 343 8.71 22.20 17.93
N VAL A 344 8.32 21.20 17.14
CA VAL A 344 8.77 19.81 17.23
C VAL A 344 9.54 19.50 15.95
N ILE A 345 10.79 19.07 16.08
CA ILE A 345 11.67 18.81 14.94
C ILE A 345 11.72 17.30 14.72
N LYS A 346 11.31 16.83 13.54
CA LYS A 346 11.21 15.39 13.23
C LYS A 346 12.02 15.04 11.99
N PRO A 347 12.79 13.95 11.99
CA PRO A 347 13.45 13.47 10.78
C PRO A 347 12.41 13.21 9.66
N ILE A 348 12.71 13.61 8.42
CA ILE A 348 11.84 13.35 7.25
C ILE A 348 11.67 11.84 7.04
N LYS A 349 12.75 11.09 7.24
CA LYS A 349 12.82 9.64 7.14
C LYS A 349 13.04 9.03 8.52
N GLY A 350 12.27 8.02 8.88
CA GLY A 350 12.39 7.31 10.16
C GLY A 350 11.06 6.85 10.73
N GLN A 351 11.09 6.07 11.81
CA GLN A 351 9.92 5.52 12.48
C GLN A 351 10.07 5.54 14.00
N ALA A 352 8.96 5.30 14.72
CA ALA A 352 8.91 5.11 16.18
C ALA A 352 9.43 6.28 17.05
N GLY A 353 9.51 7.48 16.47
CA GLY A 353 9.92 8.70 17.19
C GLY A 353 11.41 8.81 17.48
N GLN A 354 12.26 7.98 16.85
CA GLN A 354 13.71 8.13 16.94
C GLN A 354 14.16 9.43 16.26
N GLY A 355 15.07 10.15 16.90
CA GLY A 355 15.64 11.41 16.36
C GLY A 355 14.73 12.64 16.48
N ILE A 356 13.57 12.54 17.15
CA ILE A 356 12.73 13.73 17.40
C ILE A 356 13.42 14.65 18.41
N ILE A 357 13.54 15.93 18.06
CA ILE A 357 14.10 16.97 18.93
C ILE A 357 12.97 17.86 19.44
N PHE A 358 12.97 18.07 20.75
CA PHE A 358 12.07 19.00 21.44
C PHE A 358 12.91 20.16 22.00
N PRO A 359 12.96 21.30 21.30
CA PRO A 359 13.56 22.52 21.83
C PRO A 359 13.03 22.86 23.21
N LYS A 360 13.92 23.27 24.13
CA LYS A 360 13.54 23.67 25.50
C LYS A 360 13.03 25.12 25.58
N GLN A 361 13.30 25.91 24.54
CA GLN A 361 12.90 27.31 24.43
C GLN A 361 11.73 27.46 23.46
N ASN A 362 10.93 28.52 23.66
CA ASN A 362 9.99 29.00 22.67
C ASN A 362 10.68 30.02 21.76
N PHE A 363 10.14 30.17 20.56
CA PHE A 363 10.61 31.10 19.54
C PHE A 363 9.63 32.26 19.40
N THR A 364 10.17 33.47 19.22
CA THR A 364 9.38 34.70 19.03
C THR A 364 9.53 35.27 17.62
N SER A 365 10.52 34.80 16.84
CA SER A 365 10.75 35.22 15.46
C SER A 365 11.35 34.11 14.60
N MET A 366 11.12 34.18 13.27
CA MET A 366 11.71 33.23 12.32
C MET A 366 13.24 33.26 12.31
N ARG A 367 13.84 34.43 12.58
CA ARG A 367 15.29 34.57 12.75
C ARG A 367 15.80 33.73 13.92
N GLN A 368 15.15 33.82 15.08
CA GLN A 368 15.54 33.04 16.26
C GLN A 368 15.40 31.53 16.04
N LEU A 369 14.34 31.10 15.34
CA LEU A 369 14.16 29.69 14.98
C LEU A 369 15.27 29.23 14.03
N TYR A 370 15.56 30.00 12.98
CA TYR A 370 16.63 29.71 12.03
C TYR A 370 17.99 29.57 12.72
N ASP A 371 18.38 30.54 13.54
CA ASP A 371 19.68 30.55 14.23
C ASP A 371 19.81 29.35 15.20
N TYR A 372 18.72 28.94 15.85
CA TYR A 372 18.68 27.72 16.67
C TYR A 372 18.87 26.44 15.84
N VAL A 373 18.18 26.33 14.71
CA VAL A 373 18.25 25.16 13.84
C VAL A 373 19.66 24.98 13.30
N VAL A 374 20.28 26.04 12.77
CA VAL A 374 21.64 26.00 12.21
C VAL A 374 22.68 25.64 13.27
N SER A 375 22.51 26.11 14.51
CA SER A 375 23.46 25.83 15.59
C SER A 375 23.30 24.47 16.26
N THR A 376 22.10 23.86 16.20
CA THR A 376 21.77 22.66 17.00
C THR A 376 21.49 21.42 16.16
N VAL A 377 20.97 21.58 14.95
CA VAL A 377 20.51 20.46 14.11
C VAL A 377 21.58 20.16 13.06
N ASN A 378 22.23 19.01 13.16
CA ASN A 378 23.12 18.54 12.10
C ASN A 378 22.29 18.16 10.87
N LYS A 379 22.68 18.68 9.70
CA LYS A 379 21.94 18.59 8.42
C LYS A 379 20.46 19.00 8.54
N PRO A 380 20.18 20.31 8.70
CA PRO A 380 18.83 20.83 8.87
C PRO A 380 17.80 20.40 7.80
N GLY A 381 18.25 20.17 6.56
CA GLY A 381 17.41 19.73 5.45
C GLY A 381 16.89 18.28 5.53
N GLU A 382 17.39 17.46 6.47
CA GLU A 382 16.89 16.09 6.69
C GLU A 382 15.70 16.04 7.69
N TYR A 383 15.19 17.20 8.12
CA TYR A 383 14.15 17.33 9.14
C TYR A 383 12.96 18.19 8.68
N LEU A 384 11.80 17.93 9.27
CA LEU A 384 10.62 18.78 9.26
C LEU A 384 10.45 19.49 10.60
N TYR A 385 9.92 20.71 10.53
CA TYR A 385 9.70 21.59 11.66
C TYR A 385 8.20 21.79 11.79
N GLU A 386 7.61 21.13 12.78
CA GLU A 386 6.17 21.12 12.99
C GLU A 386 5.78 21.95 14.21
N GLU A 387 4.65 22.64 14.14
CA GLU A 387 4.05 23.29 15.29
C GLU A 387 3.61 22.25 16.34
N HIS A 388 3.90 22.55 17.61
CA HIS A 388 3.62 21.67 18.72
C HIS A 388 2.11 21.60 18.99
N ILE A 389 1.51 20.44 18.73
CA ILE A 389 0.10 20.17 19.06
C ILE A 389 -0.11 20.14 20.58
N VAL A 390 -1.14 20.84 21.04
CA VAL A 390 -1.64 20.79 22.41
C VAL A 390 -2.88 19.91 22.43
N GLN A 391 -2.81 18.81 23.18
CA GLN A 391 -3.95 17.90 23.35
C GLN A 391 -5.05 18.50 24.21
N HIS A 392 -6.27 18.02 23.99
CA HIS A 392 -7.46 18.35 24.76
C HIS A 392 -7.26 18.05 26.26
N SER A 393 -7.81 18.92 27.11
CA SER A 393 -7.75 18.89 28.58
C SER A 393 -8.09 17.53 29.19
N VAL A 394 -9.14 16.84 28.72
CA VAL A 394 -9.50 15.46 29.09
C VAL A 394 -8.33 14.49 28.92
N LEU A 395 -7.66 14.46 27.75
CA LEU A 395 -6.51 13.59 27.52
C LEU A 395 -5.27 14.05 28.29
N ASN A 396 -5.16 15.36 28.53
CA ASN A 396 -4.08 15.93 29.32
C ASN A 396 -4.08 15.49 30.78
N LYS A 397 -5.27 15.20 31.35
CA LYS A 397 -5.38 14.59 32.69
C LYS A 397 -4.81 13.17 32.73
N LEU A 398 -5.00 12.39 31.66
CA LEU A 398 -4.47 11.02 31.58
C LEU A 398 -2.95 11.02 31.60
N ASN A 399 -2.31 11.75 30.69
CA ASN A 399 -0.87 11.97 30.76
C ASN A 399 -0.48 13.31 30.10
N PRO A 400 0.03 14.29 30.86
CA PRO A 400 0.48 15.56 30.30
C PRO A 400 1.90 15.50 29.72
N SER A 401 2.68 14.46 30.04
CA SER A 401 4.09 14.36 29.64
C SER A 401 4.33 13.90 28.21
N SER A 402 3.30 13.33 27.56
CA SER A 402 3.30 12.93 26.17
C SER A 402 1.96 13.23 25.52
N LEU A 403 1.97 13.36 24.20
CA LEU A 403 0.74 13.38 23.42
C LEU A 403 0.07 11.99 23.48
N ASN A 404 -1.19 11.93 23.87
CA ASN A 404 -2.03 10.73 23.83
C ASN A 404 -2.81 10.74 22.51
N THR A 405 -2.80 9.61 21.80
CA THR A 405 -3.35 9.54 20.44
C THR A 405 -4.37 8.43 20.29
N LEU A 406 -5.33 8.62 19.39
CA LEU A 406 -6.17 7.53 18.92
C LEU A 406 -5.48 6.86 17.74
N ARG A 407 -5.30 5.55 17.81
CA ARG A 407 -5.02 4.73 16.64
C ARG A 407 -6.35 4.25 16.05
N ILE A 408 -6.65 4.71 14.84
CA ILE A 408 -7.86 4.33 14.09
C ILE A 408 -7.44 3.51 12.87
N VAL A 409 -7.85 2.23 12.80
CA VAL A 409 -7.57 1.37 11.65
C VAL A 409 -8.72 1.44 10.67
N THR A 410 -8.41 1.84 9.45
CA THR A 410 -9.33 1.95 8.34
C THR A 410 -9.05 0.86 7.31
N PHE A 411 -10.11 0.42 6.63
CA PHE A 411 -10.04 -0.43 5.46
C PHE A 411 -10.91 0.13 4.34
N TYR A 412 -10.32 0.36 3.16
CA TYR A 412 -11.04 0.75 1.95
C TYR A 412 -11.44 -0.49 1.15
N ASP A 413 -12.76 -0.71 1.06
CA ASP A 413 -13.35 -1.71 0.19
C ASP A 413 -13.62 -1.11 -1.19
N GLU A 414 -12.83 -1.53 -2.17
CA GLU A 414 -12.92 -1.08 -3.56
C GLU A 414 -14.24 -1.52 -4.22
N SER A 415 -14.81 -2.65 -3.81
CA SER A 415 -16.02 -3.21 -4.44
C SER A 415 -17.25 -2.32 -4.23
N ILE A 416 -17.34 -1.71 -3.04
CA ILE A 416 -18.43 -0.81 -2.65
C ILE A 416 -17.98 0.64 -2.46
N LYS A 417 -16.70 0.94 -2.77
CA LYS A 417 -16.04 2.25 -2.64
C LYS A 417 -16.28 2.91 -1.27
N LYS A 418 -16.11 2.14 -0.20
CA LYS A 418 -16.41 2.58 1.17
C LYS A 418 -15.22 2.32 2.10
N VAL A 419 -15.02 3.24 3.05
CA VAL A 419 -14.07 3.05 4.15
C VAL A 419 -14.80 2.56 5.40
N ASP A 420 -14.43 1.38 5.86
CA ASP A 420 -14.82 0.84 7.16
C ASP A 420 -13.72 1.06 8.20
N VAL A 421 -14.11 1.16 9.47
CA VAL A 421 -13.19 1.27 10.60
C VAL A 421 -13.19 -0.06 11.32
N TRP A 422 -12.03 -0.72 11.33
CA TRP A 422 -11.88 -2.03 11.95
C TRP A 422 -11.72 -1.93 13.47
N SER A 423 -11.03 -0.90 13.96
CA SER A 423 -10.80 -0.73 15.40
C SER A 423 -10.31 0.65 15.75
N VAL A 424 -10.58 1.06 17.00
CA VAL A 424 -10.10 2.31 17.60
C VAL A 424 -9.49 2.02 18.96
N VAL A 425 -8.28 2.52 19.20
CA VAL A 425 -7.55 2.31 20.46
C VAL A 425 -6.94 3.63 20.91
N LEU A 426 -7.12 3.97 22.17
CA LEU A 426 -6.42 5.08 22.83
C LEU A 426 -5.05 4.61 23.27
N ARG A 427 -4.00 5.30 22.81
CA ARG A 427 -2.62 5.15 23.24
C ARG A 427 -2.30 6.20 24.29
N ILE A 428 -1.66 5.76 25.38
CA ILE A 428 -1.34 6.60 26.54
C ILE A 428 0.13 6.38 26.90
N GLY A 429 0.89 7.46 27.03
CA GLY A 429 2.28 7.39 27.48
C GLY A 429 2.38 7.22 29.00
N VAL A 430 3.38 6.44 29.47
CA VAL A 430 3.58 6.19 30.91
C VAL A 430 4.82 6.90 31.44
N LYS A 431 6.01 6.66 30.86
CA LYS A 431 7.30 7.25 31.30
C LYS A 431 8.07 8.00 30.20
N ALA A 432 7.66 7.85 28.94
CA ALA A 432 8.31 8.47 27.79
C ALA A 432 7.56 9.73 27.32
N ARG A 433 8.25 10.61 26.58
CA ARG A 433 7.63 11.79 25.94
C ARG A 433 6.72 11.42 24.75
N THR A 434 6.56 10.14 24.45
CA THR A 434 5.67 9.60 23.42
C THR A 434 4.81 8.47 24.00
N ASP A 435 3.61 8.29 23.46
CA ASP A 435 2.65 7.24 23.83
C ASP A 435 2.88 5.91 23.09
N ASN A 436 4.12 5.69 22.61
CA ASN A 436 4.42 4.57 21.74
C ASN A 436 4.33 3.23 22.50
N PHE A 437 3.40 2.38 22.07
CA PHE A 437 3.13 1.07 22.65
C PHE A 437 4.34 0.13 22.59
N ALA A 438 5.23 0.30 21.60
CA ALA A 438 6.43 -0.51 21.47
C ALA A 438 7.52 -0.16 22.51
N THR A 439 7.49 1.05 23.08
CA THR A 439 8.50 1.57 24.01
C THR A 439 7.97 1.74 25.44
N GLY A 440 6.91 1.02 25.80
CA GLY A 440 6.36 1.01 27.15
C GLY A 440 5.14 1.93 27.40
N GLY A 441 4.53 2.47 26.35
CA GLY A 441 3.18 3.03 26.44
C GLY A 441 2.12 1.95 26.72
N ILE A 442 0.93 2.37 27.14
CA ILE A 442 -0.23 1.51 27.34
C ILE A 442 -1.33 1.83 26.33
N ALA A 443 -2.19 0.87 26.06
CA ALA A 443 -3.24 0.99 25.04
C ALA A 443 -4.58 0.46 25.56
N ALA A 444 -5.67 1.21 25.35
CA ALA A 444 -7.01 0.86 25.80
C ALA A 444 -8.02 0.92 24.64
N PRO A 445 -8.94 -0.04 24.50
CA PRO A 445 -9.89 -0.04 23.41
C PRO A 445 -10.98 1.01 23.65
N VAL A 446 -11.41 1.65 22.57
CA VAL A 446 -12.51 2.64 22.57
C VAL A 446 -13.68 2.04 21.80
N ASP A 447 -14.86 2.02 22.42
CA ASP A 447 -16.08 1.51 21.78
C ASP A 447 -16.67 2.48 20.76
N CYS A 448 -17.76 2.08 20.09
CA CYS A 448 -18.43 2.88 19.07
C CYS A 448 -19.08 4.17 19.59
N ARG A 449 -19.18 4.35 20.91
CA ARG A 449 -19.70 5.57 21.55
C ARG A 449 -18.57 6.53 21.93
N GLY A 450 -17.32 6.19 21.62
CA GLY A 450 -16.16 6.98 22.00
C GLY A 450 -15.76 6.80 23.47
N VAL A 451 -16.13 5.70 24.12
CA VAL A 451 -15.80 5.45 25.53
C VAL A 451 -14.72 4.38 25.64
N VAL A 452 -13.70 4.63 26.47
CA VAL A 452 -12.71 3.61 26.83
C VAL A 452 -13.37 2.49 27.63
N CYS A 453 -13.61 1.35 26.99
CA CYS A 453 -14.51 0.32 27.48
C CYS A 453 -13.82 -0.80 28.28
N GLN A 454 -12.49 -0.91 28.19
CA GLN A 454 -11.69 -1.90 28.95
C GLN A 454 -10.43 -1.24 29.52
N PRO A 455 -9.79 -1.84 30.54
CA PRO A 455 -8.51 -1.35 31.07
C PRO A 455 -7.41 -1.36 30.01
N ALA A 456 -6.51 -0.39 30.11
CA ALA A 456 -5.34 -0.31 29.23
C ALA A 456 -4.40 -1.47 29.49
N VAL A 457 -3.72 -1.97 28.46
CA VAL A 457 -2.74 -3.05 28.58
C VAL A 457 -1.37 -2.54 28.15
N VAL A 458 -0.30 -3.18 28.64
CA VAL A 458 1.08 -2.97 28.18
C VAL A 458 1.48 -4.03 27.15
N LYS A 459 2.36 -3.68 26.21
CA LYS A 459 2.97 -4.64 25.27
C LYS A 459 4.09 -5.45 25.95
N HIS A 460 3.70 -6.36 26.83
CA HIS A 460 4.62 -7.19 27.62
C HIS A 460 3.99 -8.55 27.94
N PRO A 461 4.76 -9.65 28.07
CA PRO A 461 4.23 -10.97 28.44
C PRO A 461 3.47 -11.03 29.77
N SER A 462 3.61 -10.03 30.64
CA SER A 462 2.76 -9.87 31.84
C SER A 462 1.28 -9.74 31.48
N GLY A 463 0.98 -8.98 30.40
CA GLY A 463 -0.37 -8.54 30.07
C GLY A 463 -1.04 -7.79 31.20
N GLU A 464 -0.25 -7.04 31.97
CA GLU A 464 -0.75 -6.20 33.06
C GLU A 464 -1.77 -5.20 32.51
N ARG A 465 -2.88 -5.04 33.24
CA ARG A 465 -4.02 -4.22 32.86
C ARG A 465 -4.23 -3.10 33.88
N PHE A 466 -4.49 -1.90 33.37
CA PHE A 466 -4.56 -0.66 34.13
C PHE A 466 -5.92 0.00 33.94
N HIS A 467 -6.72 0.03 35.01
CA HIS A 467 -7.92 0.87 35.07
C HIS A 467 -7.59 2.33 35.39
N ILE A 468 -6.45 2.54 36.05
CA ILE A 468 -5.93 3.84 36.49
C ILE A 468 -4.53 4.00 35.91
N HIS A 469 -4.22 5.19 35.41
CA HIS A 469 -2.93 5.46 34.82
C HIS A 469 -1.82 5.40 35.88
N PRO A 470 -0.76 4.59 35.68
CA PRO A 470 0.21 4.26 36.74
C PRO A 470 1.09 5.44 37.18
N VAL A 471 1.10 6.55 36.44
CA VAL A 471 1.92 7.74 36.78
C VAL A 471 1.09 8.94 37.20
N SER A 472 -0.05 9.19 36.56
CA SER A 472 -0.90 10.35 36.87
C SER A 472 -1.99 10.05 37.91
N GLY A 473 -2.34 8.77 38.11
CA GLY A 473 -3.45 8.38 38.98
C GLY A 473 -4.84 8.63 38.38
N GLU A 474 -4.94 9.11 37.14
CA GLU A 474 -6.21 9.39 36.48
C GLU A 474 -6.90 8.10 36.01
N ARG A 475 -8.24 8.08 36.03
CA ARG A 475 -9.02 6.91 35.61
C ARG A 475 -9.02 6.78 34.09
N ILE A 476 -8.57 5.64 33.57
CA ILE A 476 -8.54 5.35 32.13
C ILE A 476 -9.88 4.78 31.67
N THR A 477 -10.38 3.74 32.34
CA THR A 477 -11.63 3.08 31.94
C THR A 477 -12.83 3.99 32.22
N GLY A 478 -13.67 4.18 31.20
CA GLY A 478 -14.78 5.12 31.21
C GLY A 478 -14.44 6.52 30.73
N CYS A 479 -13.18 6.79 30.36
CA CYS A 479 -12.81 8.05 29.71
C CYS A 479 -13.57 8.20 28.39
N ILE A 480 -14.22 9.35 28.21
CA ILE A 480 -14.94 9.70 26.99
C ILE A 480 -13.99 10.50 26.11
N ILE A 481 -13.82 10.05 24.87
CA ILE A 481 -12.95 10.68 23.88
C ILE A 481 -13.67 11.91 23.29
N PRO A 482 -13.14 13.13 23.48
CA PRO A 482 -13.71 14.32 22.85
C PRO A 482 -13.62 14.22 21.33
N TYR A 483 -14.62 14.78 20.64
CA TYR A 483 -14.68 14.81 19.17
C TYR A 483 -14.52 13.44 18.48
N TYR A 484 -14.98 12.36 19.12
CA TYR A 484 -14.78 10.99 18.63
C TYR A 484 -15.33 10.80 17.21
N ASP A 485 -16.59 11.19 16.95
CA ASP A 485 -17.21 11.02 15.63
C ASP A 485 -16.47 11.83 14.55
N GLN A 486 -16.00 13.04 14.88
CA GLN A 486 -15.18 13.83 13.98
C GLN A 486 -13.84 13.13 13.71
N ALA A 487 -13.22 12.48 14.70
CA ALA A 487 -11.97 11.75 14.53
C ALA A 487 -12.14 10.55 13.59
N ILE A 488 -13.27 9.84 13.71
CA ILE A 488 -13.65 8.75 12.81
C ILE A 488 -13.87 9.27 11.38
N ALA A 489 -14.60 10.37 11.23
CA ALA A 489 -14.83 10.99 9.92
C ALA A 489 -13.50 11.44 9.28
N LEU A 490 -12.61 12.07 10.04
CA LEU A 490 -11.30 12.51 9.60
C LEU A 490 -10.45 11.35 9.09
N ALA A 491 -10.37 10.24 9.84
CA ALA A 491 -9.62 9.05 9.42
C ALA A 491 -10.19 8.43 8.14
N LYS A 492 -11.51 8.39 7.98
CA LYS A 492 -12.15 7.91 6.75
C LYS A 492 -11.84 8.80 5.56
N GLN A 493 -11.91 10.13 5.73
CA GLN A 493 -11.57 11.08 4.67
C GLN A 493 -10.09 10.97 4.28
N ALA A 494 -9.19 10.79 5.25
CA ALA A 494 -7.77 10.58 4.98
C ALA A 494 -7.53 9.30 4.16
N ALA A 495 -8.16 8.19 4.53
CA ALA A 495 -8.07 6.93 3.77
C ALA A 495 -8.55 7.07 2.32
N MET A 496 -9.57 7.88 2.06
CA MET A 496 -10.09 8.13 0.72
C MET A 496 -9.12 8.92 -0.19
N ARG A 497 -8.11 9.61 0.36
CA ARG A 497 -7.13 10.34 -0.47
C ARG A 497 -6.12 9.43 -1.16
N ILE A 498 -5.89 8.24 -0.60
CA ILE A 498 -4.95 7.23 -1.12
C ILE A 498 -5.64 5.86 -1.17
N PRO A 499 -6.71 5.69 -1.97
CA PRO A 499 -7.56 4.50 -1.96
C PRO A 499 -6.82 3.21 -2.36
N SER A 500 -5.68 3.34 -3.06
CA SER A 500 -4.79 2.23 -3.40
C SER A 500 -4.06 1.63 -2.19
N VAL A 501 -3.98 2.36 -1.07
CA VAL A 501 -3.45 1.86 0.21
C VAL A 501 -4.63 1.49 1.09
N ARG A 502 -5.17 0.29 0.87
CA ARG A 502 -6.49 -0.08 1.39
C ARG A 502 -6.54 -0.24 2.91
N SER A 503 -5.46 -0.61 3.59
CA SER A 503 -5.42 -0.79 5.05
C SER A 503 -4.40 0.14 5.70
N ILE A 504 -4.89 1.07 6.53
CA ILE A 504 -4.07 2.11 7.17
C ILE A 504 -4.49 2.29 8.63
N GLY A 505 -3.49 2.40 9.53
CA GLY A 505 -3.70 2.87 10.89
C GLY A 505 -3.28 4.32 11.05
N TRP A 506 -4.25 5.17 11.36
CA TRP A 506 -4.08 6.61 11.55
C TRP A 506 -3.82 6.93 13.02
N ASP A 507 -2.77 7.69 13.30
CA ASP A 507 -2.58 8.34 14.59
C ASP A 507 -3.26 9.71 14.57
N VAL A 508 -4.28 9.86 15.40
CA VAL A 508 -5.08 11.07 15.52
C VAL A 508 -4.86 11.71 16.88
N ALA A 509 -4.48 12.98 16.89
CA ALA A 509 -4.48 13.81 18.09
C ALA A 509 -5.85 14.46 18.27
N ILE A 510 -6.31 14.56 19.52
CA ILE A 510 -7.52 15.31 19.87
C ILE A 510 -7.10 16.60 20.56
N THR A 511 -7.50 17.75 20.02
CA THR A 511 -7.25 19.09 20.57
C THR A 511 -8.57 19.70 21.06
N GLU A 512 -8.50 20.89 21.66
CA GLU A 512 -9.69 21.65 22.05
C GLU A 512 -10.53 22.11 20.84
N THR A 513 -9.91 22.27 19.66
CA THR A 513 -10.57 22.71 18.42
C THR A 513 -11.01 21.56 17.51
N GLY A 514 -10.54 20.33 17.76
CA GLY A 514 -10.96 19.15 17.04
C GLY A 514 -9.86 18.10 16.85
N PRO A 515 -10.13 17.05 16.07
CA PRO A 515 -9.15 16.01 15.76
C PRO A 515 -8.21 16.44 14.63
N HIS A 516 -6.94 16.01 14.70
CA HIS A 516 -5.93 16.26 13.68
C HIS A 516 -5.09 15.01 13.40
N ILE A 517 -4.74 14.80 12.13
CA ILE A 517 -3.90 13.68 11.70
C ILE A 517 -2.43 13.97 12.04
N LEU A 518 -1.78 13.01 12.70
CA LEU A 518 -0.34 13.07 12.99
C LEU A 518 0.46 12.32 11.94
N GLU A 519 0.07 11.06 11.69
CA GLU A 519 0.71 10.14 10.75
C GLU A 519 -0.25 9.02 10.35
N GLY A 520 0.00 8.40 9.20
CA GLY A 520 -0.64 7.15 8.78
C GLY A 520 0.40 6.04 8.69
N ASN A 521 0.00 4.82 9.04
CA ASN A 521 0.89 3.66 9.08
C ASN A 521 0.31 2.49 8.28
N ASP A 522 1.00 2.05 7.23
CA ASP A 522 0.70 0.82 6.48
C ASP A 522 0.99 -0.46 7.31
N ASN A 523 1.85 -0.32 8.32
CA ASN A 523 2.11 -1.30 9.37
C ASN A 523 1.51 -0.84 10.71
N TRP A 524 0.19 -0.92 10.83
CA TRP A 524 -0.54 -0.33 11.94
C TRP A 524 -0.41 -1.02 13.31
N CYS A 525 0.55 -1.95 13.50
CA CYS A 525 0.83 -2.65 14.75
C CYS A 525 -0.36 -3.46 15.30
N MET A 526 -0.57 -4.67 14.75
CA MET A 526 -1.68 -5.56 15.10
C MET A 526 -1.86 -5.86 16.61
N THR A 527 -0.78 -5.84 17.38
CA THR A 527 -0.81 -6.12 18.82
C THR A 527 -1.55 -5.02 19.58
N LEU A 528 -1.57 -3.80 19.04
CA LEU A 528 -2.24 -2.65 19.64
C LEU A 528 -3.75 -2.87 19.79
N PHE A 529 -4.35 -3.80 19.03
CA PHE A 529 -5.79 -4.06 19.03
C PHE A 529 -6.12 -5.41 19.64
N GLN A 530 -5.32 -6.40 19.28
CA GLN A 530 -5.55 -7.77 19.73
C GLN A 530 -5.25 -7.95 21.22
N LEU A 531 -4.33 -7.15 21.78
CA LEU A 531 -4.02 -7.21 23.22
C LEU A 531 -5.08 -6.53 24.08
N PRO A 532 -5.45 -5.25 23.84
CA PRO A 532 -6.42 -4.61 24.72
C PRO A 532 -7.76 -5.33 24.70
N CYS A 533 -8.24 -5.74 23.52
CA CYS A 533 -9.52 -6.45 23.35
C CYS A 533 -9.45 -7.95 23.71
N ASP A 534 -8.25 -8.53 23.91
CA ASP A 534 -8.00 -9.98 24.04
C ASP A 534 -8.70 -10.84 22.98
N GLN A 535 -8.79 -10.32 21.75
CA GLN A 535 -9.48 -10.99 20.63
C GLN A 535 -8.61 -10.98 19.38
N GLY A 536 -8.53 -12.12 18.70
CA GLY A 536 -7.80 -12.25 17.45
C GLY A 536 -8.53 -11.63 16.25
N LEU A 537 -7.79 -10.91 15.41
CA LEU A 537 -8.34 -10.20 14.23
C LEU A 537 -8.17 -10.95 12.90
N ARG A 538 -7.78 -12.24 12.91
CA ARG A 538 -7.54 -12.97 11.66
C ARG A 538 -8.80 -13.10 10.80
N HIS A 539 -9.97 -13.21 11.42
CA HIS A 539 -11.24 -13.30 10.70
C HIS A 539 -11.47 -12.09 9.78
N LEU A 540 -11.13 -10.87 10.20
CA LEU A 540 -11.22 -9.67 9.35
C LEU A 540 -10.27 -9.74 8.16
N ALA A 541 -9.03 -10.21 8.36
CA ALA A 541 -8.07 -10.38 7.27
C ALA A 541 -8.54 -11.42 6.25
N ASN A 542 -9.19 -12.50 6.71
CA ASN A 542 -9.73 -13.55 5.84
C ASN A 542 -10.93 -13.07 4.99
N LEU A 543 -11.64 -12.02 5.41
CA LEU A 543 -12.75 -11.44 4.62
C LEU A 543 -12.25 -10.70 3.37
N VAL A 544 -11.03 -10.18 3.42
CA VAL A 544 -10.51 -9.25 2.41
C VAL A 544 -9.32 -9.80 1.62
N CYS A 545 -8.70 -10.88 2.11
CA CYS A 545 -7.58 -11.57 1.47
C CYS A 545 -7.76 -13.07 1.49
N ASP A 546 -7.24 -13.72 0.44
CA ASP A 546 -7.00 -15.17 0.48
C ASP A 546 -5.75 -15.47 1.32
N MET A 547 -5.96 -15.51 2.63
CA MET A 547 -4.94 -15.85 3.63
C MET A 547 -4.56 -17.35 3.58
N PHE A 548 -5.29 -18.18 2.82
CA PHE A 548 -5.01 -19.62 2.63
C PHE A 548 -3.76 -19.87 1.75
N SER A 549 -3.23 -18.82 1.14
CA SER A 549 -2.08 -18.90 0.23
C SER A 549 -0.74 -19.18 0.92
N VAL A 550 -0.60 -19.01 2.25
CA VAL A 550 0.72 -19.07 2.93
C VAL A 550 0.82 -20.03 4.12
N TYR A 551 -0.17 -20.09 5.03
CA TYR A 551 -0.04 -20.82 6.31
C TYR A 551 -0.91 -22.06 6.48
N GLU A 552 -1.94 -22.25 5.66
CA GLU A 552 -2.66 -23.52 5.50
C GLU A 552 -2.06 -24.34 4.36
#